data_AF-A0A1H9QJ05-F1
#
_entry.id   AF-A0A1H9QJ05-F1
#
_cell.length_a   1.000
_cell.length_b   1.000
_cell.length_c   1.000
_cell.angle_alpha   90.00
_cell.angle_beta   90.00
_cell.angle_gamma   90.00
#
_symmetry.space_group_name_H-M   'P 1'
#
loop_
_entity.id
_entity.type
_entity.pdbx_description
1 polymer ?
#
loop_
_entity_poly.entity_id
_entity_poly.type
_entity_poly.pdbx_seq_one_letter_code
_entity_poly.pdbx_strand_id
1 'polypeptide(L)' 'MSTTETGHVTGTKDKDYNILWFTEACLDNALRLETYIADAERDGDTELADFFRKAQAESQKGAEQGKRLLASRLAAQ' A
#
# COMPACT_ATOMS: atom_id res chain seq x y z
N MET A 1 -13.88 13.23 7.99
CA MET A 1 -13.46 12.97 9.39
C MET A 1 -12.20 13.80 9.63
N SER A 2 -12.16 14.56 10.73
CA SER A 2 -11.02 15.43 11.07
C SER A 2 -9.88 14.56 11.60
N THR A 3 -8.74 14.53 10.92
CA THR A 3 -7.48 13.99 11.47
C THR A 3 -7.03 14.89 12.61
N THR A 4 -7.47 14.58 13.83
CA THR A 4 -6.95 15.18 15.06
C THR A 4 -5.48 14.76 15.18
N GLU A 5 -4.56 15.73 15.23
CA GLU A 5 -3.14 15.44 15.38
C GLU A 5 -2.90 14.70 16.71
N THR A 6 -2.66 13.38 16.63
CA THR A 6 -2.47 12.50 17.80
C THR A 6 -1.03 12.46 18.30
N GLY A 7 -0.12 13.24 17.70
CA GLY A 7 1.31 13.16 18.00
C GLY A 7 1.68 13.52 19.43
N HIS A 8 0.84 14.27 20.13
CA HIS A 8 0.95 14.50 21.58
C HIS A 8 0.83 13.19 22.39
N VAL A 9 0.01 12.23 21.94
CA VAL A 9 -0.25 10.97 22.65
C VAL A 9 0.81 9.92 22.33
N THR A 10 1.20 9.81 21.07
CA THR A 10 2.14 8.77 20.60
C THR A 10 3.60 9.21 20.64
N GLY A 11 3.87 10.50 20.86
CA GLY A 11 5.20 11.10 20.76
C GLY A 11 5.72 11.26 19.33
N THR A 12 4.94 10.85 18.32
CA THR A 12 5.30 10.93 16.89
C THR A 12 4.24 11.68 16.11
N LYS A 13 4.64 12.67 15.32
CA LYS A 13 3.71 13.54 14.58
C LYS A 13 2.88 12.75 13.56
N ASP A 14 1.57 13.01 13.52
CA ASP A 14 0.58 12.21 12.76
C ASP A 14 0.84 12.17 11.23
N LYS A 15 1.60 13.15 10.72
CA LYS A 15 2.00 13.25 9.30
C LYS A 15 2.61 11.97 8.71
N ASP A 16 3.17 11.08 9.53
CA ASP A 16 3.84 9.86 9.08
C ASP A 16 2.94 8.62 9.14
N TYR A 17 1.85 8.63 9.95
CA TYR A 17 0.91 7.52 10.04
C TYR A 17 0.17 7.28 8.72
N ASN A 18 -0.20 8.33 8.00
CA ASN A 18 -0.85 8.19 6.70
C ASN A 18 0.04 7.48 5.67
N ILE A 19 1.35 7.71 5.71
CA ILE A 19 2.30 7.07 4.79
C ILE A 19 2.54 5.63 5.21
N LEU A 20 2.63 5.36 6.52
CA LEU A 20 2.75 4.01 7.04
C LEU A 20 1.53 3.16 6.63
N TRP A 21 0.33 3.65 6.91
CA TRP A 21 -0.92 3.01 6.51
C TRP A 21 -1.00 2.79 5.00
N PHE A 22 -0.70 3.81 4.20
CA PHE A 22 -0.73 3.69 2.74
C PHE A 22 0.25 2.62 2.24
N THR A 23 1.46 2.60 2.79
CA THR A 23 2.50 1.62 2.43
C THR A 23 2.04 0.20 2.77
N GLU A 24 1.49 -0.01 3.97
CA GLU A 24 0.93 -1.28 4.40
C GLU A 24 -0.23 -1.73 3.48
N ALA A 25 -1.18 -0.85 3.20
CA ALA A 25 -2.32 -1.14 2.34
C ALA A 25 -1.89 -1.55 0.91
N CYS A 26 -0.88 -0.89 0.35
CA CYS A 26 -0.30 -1.27 -0.94
C CYS A 26 0.35 -2.67 -0.90
N LEU A 27 1.07 -3.01 0.16
CA LEU A 27 1.72 -4.32 0.31
C LEU A 27 0.68 -5.44 0.49
N ASP A 28 -0.31 -5.25 1.37
CA ASP A 28 -1.41 -6.19 1.59
C ASP A 28 -2.21 -6.43 0.30
N ASN A 29 -2.52 -5.35 -0.43
CA ASN A 29 -3.25 -5.45 -1.69
C ASN A 29 -2.45 -6.20 -2.77
N ALA A 30 -1.14 -5.94 -2.90
CA ALA A 30 -0.30 -6.65 -3.86
C ALA A 30 -0.28 -8.16 -3.61
N LEU A 31 -0.24 -8.58 -2.34
CA LEU A 31 -0.30 -9.99 -1.96
C LEU A 31 -1.69 -10.58 -2.23
N ARG A 32 -2.76 -9.88 -1.85
CA ARG A 32 -4.14 -10.35 -2.08
C ARG A 32 -4.45 -10.53 -3.58
N LEU A 33 -3.93 -9.64 -4.42
CA LEU A 33 -4.11 -9.72 -5.86
C LEU A 33 -3.46 -10.95 -6.49
N GLU A 34 -2.43 -11.55 -5.87
CA GLU A 34 -1.83 -12.80 -6.34
C GLU A 34 -2.85 -13.94 -6.37
N THR A 35 -3.64 -14.07 -5.30
CA THR A 35 -4.74 -15.04 -5.22
C THR A 35 -5.80 -14.76 -6.29
N TYR A 36 -6.16 -13.48 -6.50
CA TYR A 36 -7.20 -13.12 -7.46
C TYR A 36 -6.77 -13.37 -8.91
N ILE A 37 -5.49 -13.14 -9.22
CA ILE A 37 -4.90 -13.49 -10.51
C ILE A 37 -4.99 -15.00 -10.73
N ALA A 38 -4.56 -15.80 -9.74
CA ALA A 38 -4.58 -17.26 -9.84
C ALA A 38 -6.02 -17.82 -10.00
N ASP A 39 -6.99 -17.24 -9.30
CA ASP A 39 -8.40 -17.62 -9.45
C ASP A 39 -8.94 -17.29 -10.85
N ALA A 40 -8.65 -16.09 -11.37
CA ALA A 40 -9.04 -15.70 -12.73
C ALA A 40 -8.39 -16.57 -13.81
N GLU A 41 -7.10 -16.90 -13.66
CA GLU A 41 -6.38 -17.82 -14.54
C GLU A 41 -7.01 -19.23 -14.56
N ARG A 42 -7.37 -19.75 -13.38
CA ARG A 42 -8.01 -21.06 -13.23
C ARG A 42 -9.38 -21.11 -13.93
N ASP A 43 -10.12 -20.01 -13.87
CA ASP A 43 -11.44 -19.89 -14.48
C ASP A 43 -11.37 -19.53 -15.98
N GLY A 44 -10.16 -19.29 -16.52
CA GLY A 44 -9.93 -18.94 -17.92
C GLY A 44 -10.24 -17.47 -18.27
N ASP A 45 -10.49 -16.62 -17.26
CA ASP A 45 -10.79 -15.20 -17.43
C ASP A 45 -9.49 -14.39 -17.57
N THR A 46 -9.01 -14.32 -18.81
CA THR A 46 -7.73 -13.64 -19.11
C THR A 46 -7.82 -12.13 -18.94
N GLU A 47 -8.97 -11.52 -19.24
CA GLU A 47 -9.17 -10.08 -19.09
C GLU A 47 -9.09 -9.67 -17.62
N LEU A 48 -9.73 -10.44 -16.74
CA LEU A 48 -9.70 -10.20 -15.31
C LEU A 48 -8.31 -10.45 -14.70
N ALA A 49 -7.62 -11.50 -15.13
CA ALA A 49 -6.24 -11.77 -14.71
C ALA A 49 -5.31 -10.60 -15.08
N ASP A 50 -5.41 -10.09 -16.31
CA ASP A 50 -4.60 -8.94 -16.77
C ASP A 50 -4.94 -7.65 -16.03
N PHE A 51 -6.22 -7.43 -15.72
CA PHE A 51 -6.64 -6.32 -14.88
C PHE A 51 -5.97 -6.39 -13.50
N PHE A 52 -6.01 -7.54 -12.83
CA PHE A 52 -5.41 -7.70 -11.51
C PHE A 52 -3.88 -7.61 -11.54
N ARG A 53 -3.20 -8.12 -12.58
CA ARG A 53 -1.75 -7.94 -12.75
C ARG A 53 -1.35 -6.46 -12.82
N LYS A 54 -2.10 -5.65 -13.56
CA LYS A 54 -1.87 -4.20 -13.63
C LYS A 54 -2.09 -3.54 -12.26
N ALA A 55 -3.17 -3.89 -11.56
CA ALA A 55 -3.44 -3.38 -10.22
C ALA A 55 -2.36 -3.79 -9.20
N GLN A 56 -1.81 -5.00 -9.35
CA GLN A 56 -0.73 -5.51 -8.50
C GLN A 56 0.55 -4.71 -8.72
N ALA A 57 0.91 -4.43 -9.98
CA ALA A 57 2.07 -3.62 -10.32
C ALA A 57 1.97 -2.19 -9.76
N GLU A 58 0.80 -1.54 -9.86
CA GLU A 58 0.60 -0.22 -9.26
C GLU A 58 0.64 -0.27 -7.73
N SER A 59 0.16 -1.35 -7.11
CA SER A 59 0.26 -1.55 -5.66
C SER A 59 1.72 -1.71 -5.21
N GLN A 60 2.52 -2.52 -5.92
CA GLN A 60 3.95 -2.67 -5.66
C GLN A 60 4.70 -1.34 -5.78
N LYS A 61 4.39 -0.56 -6.83
CA LYS A 61 4.97 0.76 -7.05
C LYS A 61 4.59 1.75 -5.95
N GLY A 62 3.32 1.76 -5.52
CA GLY A 62 2.85 2.56 -4.40
C GLY A 62 3.57 2.22 -3.10
N ALA A 63 3.75 0.93 -2.82
CA ALA A 63 4.51 0.46 -1.65
C ALA A 63 5.97 0.93 -1.68
N GLU A 64 6.66 0.83 -2.82
CA GLU A 64 8.05 1.30 -2.94
C GLU A 64 8.18 2.82 -2.73
N GLN A 65 7.27 3.60 -3.32
CA GLN A 65 7.25 5.06 -3.12
C GLN A 65 6.96 5.42 -1.66
N GLY A 66 6.00 4.74 -1.03
CA GLY A 66 5.65 4.90 0.37
C GLY A 66 6.83 4.60 1.30
N LYS A 67 7.51 3.47 1.11
CA LYS A 67 8.72 3.09 1.86
C LYS A 67 9.82 4.15 1.78
N ARG A 68 10.13 4.64 0.57
CA ARG A 68 11.17 5.66 0.37
C ARG A 68 10.83 6.97 1.08
N LEU A 69 9.58 7.41 0.97
CA LEU A 69 9.12 8.63 1.62
C LEU A 69 9.13 8.49 3.15
N LEU A 70 8.67 7.35 3.67
CA LEU A 70 8.69 7.06 5.10
C LEU A 70 10.13 7.06 5.63
N ALA A 71 11.06 6.38 4.96
CA ALA A 71 12.47 6.34 5.34
C ALA A 71 13.10 7.74 5.37
N SER A 72 12.86 8.57 4.35
CA SER A 72 13.35 9.95 4.31
C SER A 72 12.83 10.80 5.47
N ARG A 73 11.60 10.56 5.94
CA ARG A 73 11.01 11.32 7.04
C ARG A 73 11.44 10.86 8.42
N LEU A 74 11.72 9.57 8.57
CA LEU A 74 12.27 9.01 9.80
C LEU A 74 13.73 9.40 9.99
N ALA A 75 14.51 9.50 8.90
CA ALA A 75 15.91 9.93 8.95
C ALA A 75 16.09 11.45 9.18
N ALA A 76 15.03 12.24 8.98
CA ALA A 76 15.03 13.70 9.17
C ALA A 76 14.54 14.13 10.57
N GLN A 77 14.24 13.18 11.46
CA GLN A 77 13.94 13.41 12.88
C GLN A 77 15.22 13.31 13.70
#